data_AF-A0ABD5MT93-F1
#
_entry.id   AF-A0ABD5MT93-F1
#
_cell.length_a   1.000
_cell.length_b   1.000
_cell.length_c   1.000
_cell.angle_alpha   90.00
_cell.angle_beta   90.00
_cell.angle_gamma   90.00
#
_symmetry.space_group_name_H-M   'P 1'
#
loop_
_entity.id
_entity.type
_entity.pdbx_description
1 polymer ?
#
loop_
_entity_poly.entity_id
_entity_poly.type
_entity_poly.pdbx_seq_one_letter_code
_entity_poly.pdbx_strand_id
1 'polypeptide(L)'
;MTILSDEKGKKTLLSRIGVSATVASLIIFVFLPSFFLISFTFTRWPEVYTEVFANPLIGNTNWLEILKYLGLSLRIAISAIVIDLIFGIPLAYILARKTFWGKGFLEDLITFTLVIPTSGFGFATLITWTSASGIGALLTGGNVQINSVIPVLNVPVLMLIIHVALTFPYIVKTLKAKLEDMSTLFEQASGTLGASTLTTFRKILVPLTLPAIFSGTVLAFARSLGETGATLVVSGVFTTAPIAVISWVSQFKFGSAAFLGSLLIIVASAIILPVEFILNKKGVSTFSFFSTLNLEKRLQKIEDFASRKLSRIRDFVVIIFLIIVVVMPVLFVITSVAFSWNSDPDTGNVKESVVYQLFGPSNYFSSLMDATMVSFASAGISTYIATCIAIPTVFLIMRSRFGRILRTLLRIPLIVPTSALGLSILLLWGPGGIRLADPGIWLIILTHIVFSVPVIVEPMLATFEGSDIPLYEEASITLGANSYNTVESISLPLLKRGILTGIILSFTRSLGETGATFLVMGSDITIPPLVVNMVESLAFPAALFASTYLIILAFVLLMLFRKATTR
;
A
#
# COMPACT_ATOMS: atom_id res chain seq x y z
N MET A 1 46.53 23.05 -24.03
CA MET A 1 46.33 22.24 -22.79
C MET A 1 45.41 22.90 -21.77
N THR A 2 45.29 24.24 -21.76
CA THR A 2 44.48 25.05 -20.83
C THR A 2 42.96 25.09 -21.11
N ILE A 3 42.51 24.83 -22.34
CA ILE A 3 41.07 24.82 -22.68
C ILE A 3 40.40 23.49 -22.25
N LEU A 4 41.14 22.37 -22.31
CA LEU A 4 40.66 21.05 -21.86
C LEU A 4 40.59 20.91 -20.33
N SER A 5 41.36 21.69 -19.58
CA SER A 5 41.28 21.72 -18.10
C SER A 5 40.06 22.50 -17.61
N ASP A 6 39.67 23.59 -18.29
CA ASP A 6 38.53 24.42 -17.92
C ASP A 6 37.18 23.71 -18.21
N GLU A 7 37.11 22.94 -19.32
CA GLU A 7 35.97 22.07 -19.60
C GLU A 7 35.83 20.92 -18.58
N LYS A 8 36.93 20.29 -18.15
CA LYS A 8 36.90 19.23 -17.11
C LYS A 8 36.49 19.81 -15.75
N GLY A 9 36.92 21.02 -15.42
CA GLY A 9 36.51 21.74 -14.20
C GLY A 9 35.03 22.11 -14.17
N LYS A 10 34.49 22.63 -15.29
CA LYS A 10 33.05 22.93 -15.40
C LYS A 10 32.17 21.68 -15.36
N LYS A 11 32.58 20.59 -16.01
CA LYS A 11 31.83 19.31 -16.01
C LYS A 11 31.81 18.65 -14.62
N THR A 12 32.89 18.77 -13.84
CA THR A 12 32.93 18.29 -12.44
C THR A 12 32.11 19.16 -11.48
N LEU A 13 32.05 20.48 -11.72
CA LEU A 13 31.19 21.39 -10.95
C LEU A 13 29.70 21.12 -11.20
N LEU A 14 29.27 20.99 -12.46
CA LEU A 14 27.87 20.69 -12.83
C LEU A 14 27.40 19.35 -12.26
N SER A 15 28.27 18.33 -12.27
CA SER A 15 27.98 17.04 -11.64
C SER A 15 27.78 17.16 -10.12
N ARG A 16 28.61 17.95 -9.42
CA ARG A 16 28.48 18.20 -7.98
C ARG A 16 27.20 18.96 -7.64
N ILE A 17 26.83 19.95 -8.45
CA ILE A 17 25.58 20.72 -8.30
C ILE A 17 24.36 19.81 -8.50
N GLY A 18 24.38 18.93 -9.51
CA GLY A 18 23.28 17.99 -9.74
C GLY A 18 23.08 17.01 -8.57
N VAL A 19 24.18 16.49 -8.02
CA VAL A 19 24.12 15.62 -6.84
C VAL A 19 23.63 16.38 -5.61
N SER A 20 24.14 17.59 -5.33
CA SER A 20 23.71 18.37 -4.17
C SER A 20 22.25 18.79 -4.27
N ALA A 21 21.77 19.18 -5.47
CA ALA A 21 20.37 19.48 -5.71
C ALA A 21 19.46 18.26 -5.50
N THR A 22 19.88 17.08 -5.97
CA THR A 22 19.14 15.83 -5.75
C THR A 22 19.05 15.49 -4.27
N VAL A 23 20.17 15.53 -3.54
CA VAL A 23 20.19 15.29 -2.09
C VAL A 23 19.33 16.30 -1.35
N ALA A 24 19.43 17.60 -1.69
CA ALA A 24 18.60 18.64 -1.09
C ALA A 24 17.11 18.37 -1.35
N SER A 25 16.73 17.98 -2.56
CA SER A 25 15.33 17.66 -2.89
C SER A 25 14.81 16.46 -2.08
N LEU A 26 15.63 15.41 -1.89
CA LEU A 26 15.26 14.27 -1.06
C LEU A 26 15.11 14.65 0.41
N ILE A 27 16.02 15.47 0.94
CA ILE A 27 15.94 15.94 2.32
C ILE A 27 14.67 16.78 2.51
N ILE A 28 14.43 17.76 1.64
CA ILE A 28 13.33 18.71 1.78
C ILE A 28 11.97 18.05 1.54
N PHE A 29 11.81 17.31 0.45
CA PHE A 29 10.49 16.80 0.04
C PHE A 29 10.16 15.40 0.57
N VAL A 30 11.16 14.59 0.94
CA VAL A 30 10.91 13.18 1.31
C VAL A 30 11.24 12.94 2.79
N PHE A 31 12.49 13.18 3.20
CA PHE A 31 12.93 12.81 4.54
C PHE A 31 12.45 13.76 5.62
N LEU A 32 12.54 15.07 5.40
CA LEU A 32 12.11 16.06 6.38
C LEU A 32 10.64 15.83 6.77
N PRO A 33 9.66 15.71 5.85
CA PRO A 33 8.29 15.39 6.23
C PRO A 33 8.13 14.04 6.91
N SER A 34 8.91 13.01 6.53
CA SER A 34 8.78 11.68 7.12
C SER A 34 9.20 11.62 8.59
N PHE A 35 10.14 12.47 8.99
CA PHE A 35 10.66 12.50 10.37
C PHE A 35 10.17 13.70 11.19
N PHE A 36 9.56 14.71 10.55
CA PHE A 36 9.16 15.94 11.21
C PHE A 36 8.18 15.70 12.36
N LEU A 37 7.22 14.78 12.22
CA LEU A 37 6.25 14.50 13.28
C LEU A 37 6.89 14.06 14.60
N ILE A 38 7.94 13.24 14.51
CA ILE A 38 8.72 12.81 15.68
C ILE A 38 9.39 14.04 16.32
N SER A 39 10.05 14.87 15.51
CA SER A 39 10.67 16.11 15.99
C SER A 39 9.65 17.03 16.65
N PHE A 40 8.49 17.25 16.02
CA PHE A 40 7.40 18.08 16.54
C PHE A 40 6.94 17.60 17.92
N THR A 41 6.75 16.28 18.07
CA THR A 41 6.32 15.66 19.33
C THR A 41 7.33 15.88 20.45
N PHE A 42 8.63 15.75 20.15
CA PHE A 42 9.69 15.99 21.14
C PHE A 42 9.87 17.48 21.46
N THR A 43 9.86 18.36 20.46
CA THR A 43 10.02 19.80 20.67
C THR A 43 8.86 20.40 21.47
N ARG A 44 7.65 19.87 21.28
CA ARG A 44 6.43 20.29 22.00
C ARG A 44 6.05 19.34 23.13
N TRP A 45 7.03 18.65 23.72
CA TRP A 45 6.76 17.67 24.77
C TRP A 45 5.90 18.19 25.94
N PRO A 46 6.03 19.42 26.44
CA PRO A 46 5.16 19.91 27.51
C PRO A 46 3.67 19.99 27.12
N GLU A 47 3.36 20.43 25.90
CA GLU A 47 1.99 20.47 25.35
C GLU A 47 1.46 19.05 25.18
N VAL A 48 2.26 18.17 24.54
CA VAL A 48 1.93 16.76 24.34
C VAL A 48 1.69 16.05 25.67
N TYR A 49 2.56 16.28 26.65
CA TYR A 49 2.47 15.64 27.96
C TYR A 49 1.17 16.03 28.67
N THR A 50 0.87 17.33 28.66
CA THR A 50 -0.35 17.86 29.26
C THR A 50 -1.58 17.34 28.52
N GLU A 51 -1.58 17.33 27.20
CA GLU A 51 -2.73 16.88 26.42
C GLU A 51 -3.00 15.37 26.55
N VAL A 52 -1.94 14.55 26.57
CA VAL A 52 -2.04 13.08 26.52
C VAL A 52 -2.16 12.44 27.91
N PHE A 53 -1.31 12.86 28.87
CA PHE A 53 -1.16 12.16 30.15
C PHE A 53 -1.79 12.89 31.32
N ALA A 54 -1.85 14.22 31.26
CA ALA A 54 -2.22 15.07 32.39
C ALA A 54 -3.22 16.17 31.99
N ASN A 55 -4.24 15.81 31.21
CA ASN A 55 -5.19 16.80 30.72
C ASN A 55 -5.99 17.37 31.91
N PRO A 56 -6.10 18.70 32.06
CA PRO A 56 -6.77 19.30 33.21
C PRO A 56 -8.25 18.91 33.36
N LEU A 57 -8.92 18.59 32.24
CA LEU A 57 -10.35 18.29 32.22
C LEU A 57 -10.63 16.78 32.28
N ILE A 58 -9.81 15.99 31.57
CA ILE A 58 -10.10 14.57 31.33
C ILE A 58 -8.98 13.64 31.82
N GLY A 59 -7.97 14.16 32.53
CA GLY A 59 -6.87 13.37 33.10
C GLY A 59 -6.05 12.64 32.03
N ASN A 60 -5.87 11.33 32.20
CA ASN A 60 -5.10 10.45 31.32
C ASN A 60 -5.95 9.68 30.30
N THR A 61 -7.19 10.10 30.06
CA THR A 61 -8.12 9.43 29.13
C THR A 61 -7.55 9.32 27.71
N ASN A 62 -6.89 10.36 27.19
CA ASN A 62 -6.24 10.33 25.88
C ASN A 62 -5.17 9.22 25.79
N TRP A 63 -4.38 9.01 26.85
CA TRP A 63 -3.43 7.89 26.92
C TRP A 63 -4.14 6.51 26.89
N LEU A 64 -5.25 6.36 27.62
CA LEU A 64 -6.04 5.13 27.59
C LEU A 64 -6.66 4.87 26.21
N GLU A 65 -7.11 5.93 25.54
CA GLU A 65 -7.59 5.88 24.16
C GLU A 65 -6.48 5.47 23.18
N ILE A 66 -5.27 6.02 23.32
CA ILE A 66 -4.10 5.60 22.52
C ILE A 66 -3.88 4.09 22.62
N LEU A 67 -3.85 3.55 23.86
CA LEU A 67 -3.65 2.12 24.08
C LEU A 67 -4.77 1.29 23.46
N LYS A 68 -6.03 1.74 23.55
CA LYS A 68 -7.19 1.09 22.94
C LYS A 68 -7.09 1.09 21.41
N TYR A 69 -6.79 2.22 20.79
CA TYR A 69 -6.72 2.38 19.33
C TYR A 69 -5.54 1.59 18.76
N LEU A 70 -4.38 1.64 19.41
CA LEU A 70 -3.21 0.86 19.02
C LEU A 70 -3.48 -0.65 19.18
N GLY A 71 -4.08 -1.06 20.29
CA GLY A 71 -4.44 -2.45 20.54
C GLY A 71 -5.45 -3.00 19.52
N LEU A 72 -6.41 -2.19 19.07
CA LEU A 72 -7.31 -2.57 17.98
C LEU A 72 -6.57 -2.71 16.65
N SER A 73 -5.75 -1.71 16.27
CA SER A 73 -4.95 -1.75 15.04
C SER A 73 -4.04 -2.97 14.97
N LEU A 74 -3.37 -3.31 16.08
CA LEU A 74 -2.50 -4.47 16.16
C LEU A 74 -3.28 -5.80 16.05
N ARG A 75 -4.43 -5.93 16.73
CA ARG A 75 -5.27 -7.12 16.62
C ARG A 75 -5.81 -7.34 15.21
N ILE A 76 -6.24 -6.28 14.54
CA ILE A 76 -6.67 -6.34 13.13
C ILE A 76 -5.50 -6.78 12.25
N ALA A 77 -4.34 -6.13 12.36
CA ALA A 77 -3.17 -6.44 11.54
C ALA A 77 -2.70 -7.88 11.71
N ILE A 78 -2.57 -8.36 12.95
CA ILE A 78 -2.16 -9.74 13.23
C ILE A 78 -3.20 -10.74 12.72
N SER A 79 -4.49 -10.47 12.92
CA SER A 79 -5.56 -11.35 12.44
C SER A 79 -5.58 -11.44 10.91
N ALA A 80 -5.43 -10.30 10.23
CA ALA A 80 -5.36 -10.25 8.76
C ALA A 80 -4.17 -11.04 8.22
N ILE A 81 -2.98 -10.85 8.81
CA ILE A 81 -1.76 -11.57 8.43
C ILE A 81 -1.91 -13.09 8.61
N VAL A 82 -2.50 -13.54 9.71
CA VAL A 82 -2.72 -14.97 9.94
C VAL A 82 -3.59 -15.56 8.83
N ILE A 83 -4.67 -14.86 8.45
CA ILE A 83 -5.53 -15.26 7.34
C ILE A 83 -4.75 -15.22 6.01
N ASP A 84 -3.99 -14.16 5.75
CA ASP A 84 -3.21 -14.01 4.53
C ASP A 84 -2.12 -15.08 4.39
N LEU A 85 -1.50 -15.52 5.48
CA LEU A 85 -0.54 -16.63 5.45
C LEU A 85 -1.25 -17.95 5.14
N ILE A 86 -2.42 -18.20 5.73
CA ILE A 86 -3.20 -19.42 5.52
C ILE A 86 -3.63 -19.56 4.05
N PHE A 87 -4.12 -18.49 3.43
CA PHE A 87 -4.63 -18.53 2.05
C PHE A 87 -3.59 -18.12 1.00
N GLY A 88 -2.69 -17.20 1.35
CA GLY A 88 -1.73 -16.61 0.43
C GLY A 88 -0.53 -17.50 0.14
N ILE A 89 -0.07 -18.31 1.12
CA ILE A 89 1.00 -19.29 0.89
C ILE A 89 0.59 -20.33 -0.16
N PRO A 90 -0.57 -21.01 -0.05
CA PRO A 90 -1.07 -21.88 -1.11
C PRO A 90 -1.21 -21.18 -2.46
N LEU A 91 -1.74 -19.95 -2.48
CA LEU A 91 -1.93 -19.22 -3.73
C LEU A 91 -0.61 -18.89 -4.43
N ALA A 92 0.37 -18.43 -3.67
CA ALA A 92 1.71 -18.15 -4.19
C ALA A 92 2.34 -19.41 -4.82
N TYR A 93 2.19 -20.56 -4.15
CA TYR A 93 2.66 -21.84 -4.69
C TYR A 93 1.93 -22.23 -5.99
N ILE A 94 0.60 -22.10 -6.04
CA ILE A 94 -0.19 -22.37 -7.24
C ILE A 94 0.28 -21.48 -8.41
N LEU A 95 0.46 -20.19 -8.16
CA LEU A 95 0.89 -19.24 -9.18
C LEU A 95 2.34 -19.45 -9.62
N ALA A 96 3.24 -19.84 -8.72
CA ALA A 96 4.65 -20.05 -9.04
C ALA A 96 4.94 -21.39 -9.72
N ARG A 97 4.10 -22.41 -9.53
CA ARG A 97 4.38 -23.79 -10.00
C ARG A 97 3.40 -24.35 -11.01
N LYS A 98 2.15 -23.91 -10.99
CA LYS A 98 1.12 -24.46 -11.90
C LYS A 98 0.93 -23.55 -13.10
N THR A 99 0.55 -24.17 -14.22
CA THR A 99 0.04 -23.52 -15.42
C THR A 99 -1.41 -23.95 -15.61
N PHE A 100 -2.30 -22.99 -15.81
CA PHE A 100 -3.73 -23.21 -16.05
C PHE A 100 -4.30 -21.98 -16.76
N TRP A 101 -5.41 -22.18 -17.48
CA TRP A 101 -5.99 -21.16 -18.38
C TRP A 101 -6.31 -19.83 -17.67
N GLY A 102 -6.82 -19.86 -16.43
CA GLY A 102 -7.14 -18.68 -15.64
C GLY A 102 -5.99 -18.03 -14.86
N LYS A 103 -4.73 -18.48 -15.04
CA LYS A 103 -3.60 -18.01 -14.23
C LYS A 103 -3.37 -16.50 -14.38
N GLY A 104 -3.40 -16.00 -15.61
CA GLY A 104 -3.19 -14.57 -15.89
C GLY A 104 -4.22 -13.69 -15.18
N PHE A 105 -5.50 -14.05 -15.28
CA PHE A 105 -6.59 -13.33 -14.60
C PHE A 105 -6.40 -13.29 -13.08
N LEU A 106 -5.94 -14.39 -12.48
CA LEU A 106 -5.69 -14.46 -11.04
C LEU A 106 -4.50 -13.57 -10.62
N GLU A 107 -3.45 -13.50 -11.44
CA GLU A 107 -2.33 -12.58 -11.23
C GLU A 107 -2.74 -11.10 -11.38
N ASP A 108 -3.64 -10.82 -12.33
CA ASP A 108 -4.20 -9.49 -12.54
C ASP A 108 -5.07 -9.07 -11.36
N LEU A 109 -5.89 -9.97 -10.84
CA LEU A 109 -6.75 -9.72 -9.68
C LEU A 109 -5.93 -9.38 -8.43
N ILE A 110 -4.83 -10.09 -8.18
CA ILE A 110 -3.89 -9.80 -7.07
C ILE A 110 -3.14 -8.49 -7.31
N THR A 111 -2.89 -8.13 -8.57
CA THR A 111 -2.28 -6.84 -8.89
C THR A 111 -3.27 -5.70 -8.72
N PHE A 112 -4.53 -5.93 -9.09
CA PHE A 112 -5.62 -4.99 -8.95
C PHE A 112 -5.88 -4.62 -7.49
N THR A 113 -5.83 -5.58 -6.56
CA THR A 113 -5.95 -5.29 -5.11
C THR A 113 -4.87 -4.36 -4.54
N LEU A 114 -3.71 -4.23 -5.20
CA LEU A 114 -2.69 -3.26 -4.77
C LEU A 114 -2.99 -1.84 -5.22
N VAL A 115 -3.83 -1.71 -6.25
CA VAL A 115 -4.08 -0.47 -6.99
C VAL A 115 -5.52 0.00 -6.78
N ILE A 116 -6.39 -0.87 -6.26
CA ILE A 116 -7.78 -0.55 -5.98
C ILE A 116 -7.85 0.60 -4.95
N PRO A 117 -8.59 1.69 -5.26
CA PRO A 117 -8.75 2.80 -4.34
C PRO A 117 -9.45 2.35 -3.07
N THR A 118 -8.83 2.61 -1.92
CA THR A 118 -9.20 1.93 -0.68
C THR A 118 -10.56 2.39 -0.15
N SER A 119 -10.90 3.68 -0.21
CA SER A 119 -12.21 4.16 0.23
C SER A 119 -13.35 3.60 -0.62
N GLY A 120 -13.19 3.56 -1.94
CA GLY A 120 -14.16 2.94 -2.84
C GLY A 120 -14.34 1.44 -2.57
N PHE A 121 -13.24 0.71 -2.32
CA PHE A 121 -13.29 -0.69 -1.93
C PHE A 121 -13.88 -0.91 -0.52
N GLY A 122 -13.62 0.01 0.41
CA GLY A 122 -14.23 0.02 1.74
C GLY A 122 -15.75 0.16 1.63
N PHE A 123 -16.24 1.09 0.79
CA PHE A 123 -17.67 1.24 0.54
C PHE A 123 -18.26 0.03 -0.14
N ALA A 124 -17.59 -0.50 -1.16
CA ALA A 124 -17.99 -1.72 -1.84
C ALA A 124 -18.14 -2.89 -0.84
N THR A 125 -17.20 -3.04 0.09
CA THR A 125 -17.26 -4.06 1.14
C THR A 125 -18.38 -3.76 2.14
N LEU A 126 -18.56 -2.51 2.56
CA LEU A 126 -19.65 -2.12 3.46
C LEU A 126 -21.00 -2.61 2.92
N ILE A 127 -21.41 -2.13 1.75
CA ILE A 127 -22.73 -2.43 1.20
C ILE A 127 -22.91 -3.92 0.88
N THR A 128 -21.84 -4.60 0.50
CA THR A 128 -21.88 -6.03 0.13
C THR A 128 -22.24 -6.92 1.31
N TRP A 129 -21.82 -6.54 2.51
CA TRP A 129 -22.03 -7.33 3.73
C TRP A 129 -23.19 -6.81 4.58
N THR A 130 -23.54 -5.53 4.48
CA THR A 130 -24.60 -4.90 5.31
C THR A 130 -25.95 -4.75 4.61
N SER A 131 -26.02 -4.76 3.27
CA SER A 131 -27.29 -4.61 2.53
C SER A 131 -28.11 -5.90 2.51
N ALA A 132 -29.43 -5.76 2.38
CA ALA A 132 -30.38 -6.89 2.32
C ALA A 132 -30.19 -7.77 1.07
N SER A 133 -29.79 -7.15 -0.04
CA SER A 133 -29.45 -7.83 -1.30
C SER A 133 -28.00 -8.34 -1.35
N GLY A 134 -27.19 -8.02 -0.33
CA GLY A 134 -25.78 -8.39 -0.23
C GLY A 134 -25.54 -9.85 0.15
N ILE A 135 -24.28 -10.30 0.01
CA ILE A 135 -23.91 -11.68 0.36
C ILE A 135 -23.97 -11.95 1.86
N GLY A 136 -23.86 -10.91 2.69
CA GLY A 136 -24.00 -11.02 4.13
C GLY A 136 -25.34 -11.66 4.51
N ALA A 137 -26.42 -11.19 3.87
CA ALA A 137 -27.76 -11.75 4.02
C ALA A 137 -27.84 -13.22 3.60
N LEU A 138 -27.24 -13.58 2.47
CA LEU A 138 -27.23 -14.96 1.97
C LEU A 138 -26.44 -15.93 2.87
N LEU A 139 -25.28 -15.51 3.37
CA LEU A 139 -24.38 -16.38 4.12
C LEU A 139 -24.75 -16.52 5.60
N THR A 140 -25.34 -15.48 6.20
CA THR A 140 -25.60 -15.45 7.64
C THR A 140 -27.10 -15.53 7.99
N GLY A 141 -27.99 -15.56 6.99
CA GLY A 141 -29.44 -15.56 7.18
C GLY A 141 -30.00 -14.20 7.61
N GLY A 142 -29.18 -13.13 7.56
CA GLY A 142 -29.53 -11.75 7.90
C GLY A 142 -28.38 -10.80 7.58
N ASN A 143 -28.61 -9.49 7.69
CA ASN A 143 -27.58 -8.50 7.34
C ASN A 143 -26.48 -8.47 8.41
N VAL A 144 -25.22 -8.46 8.00
CA VAL A 144 -24.12 -8.22 8.95
C VAL A 144 -24.23 -6.77 9.40
N GLN A 145 -24.39 -6.54 10.70
CA GLN A 145 -24.40 -5.18 11.22
C GLN A 145 -22.99 -4.58 11.10
N ILE A 146 -22.89 -3.29 10.80
CA ILE A 146 -21.59 -2.59 10.69
C ILE A 146 -20.72 -2.77 11.95
N ASN A 147 -21.35 -2.88 13.12
CA ASN A 147 -20.67 -3.03 14.41
C ASN A 147 -20.42 -4.50 14.81
N SER A 148 -20.62 -5.46 13.90
CA SER A 148 -20.43 -6.88 14.20
C SER A 148 -18.96 -7.20 14.49
N VAL A 149 -18.72 -7.93 15.58
CA VAL A 149 -17.39 -8.32 16.05
C VAL A 149 -17.25 -9.83 15.99
N ILE A 150 -16.07 -10.31 15.60
CA ILE A 150 -15.69 -11.72 15.74
C ILE A 150 -15.31 -11.95 17.21
N PRO A 151 -16.11 -12.65 18.03
CA PRO A 151 -15.93 -12.64 19.49
C PRO A 151 -14.57 -13.19 19.92
N VAL A 152 -14.06 -14.22 19.23
CA VAL A 152 -12.78 -14.87 19.53
C VAL A 152 -11.59 -13.92 19.31
N LEU A 153 -11.65 -13.11 18.26
CA LEU A 153 -10.57 -12.18 17.90
C LEU A 153 -10.76 -10.80 18.55
N ASN A 154 -11.99 -10.48 18.96
CA ASN A 154 -12.43 -9.15 19.37
C ASN A 154 -12.03 -8.08 18.33
N VAL A 155 -12.35 -8.37 17.07
CA VAL A 155 -12.06 -7.56 15.89
C VAL A 155 -13.35 -7.35 15.06
N PRO A 156 -13.63 -6.14 14.55
CA PRO A 156 -14.78 -5.89 13.68
C PRO A 156 -14.68 -6.67 12.36
N VAL A 157 -15.77 -7.32 11.97
CA VAL A 157 -15.80 -8.23 10.80
C VAL A 157 -15.42 -7.49 9.52
N LEU A 158 -16.05 -6.35 9.25
CA LEU A 158 -15.83 -5.60 8.01
C LEU A 158 -14.41 -5.05 7.90
N MET A 159 -13.87 -4.52 9.01
CA MET A 159 -12.47 -4.11 9.08
C MET A 159 -11.53 -5.28 8.78
N LEU A 160 -11.78 -6.47 9.33
CA LEU A 160 -10.93 -7.62 9.04
C LEU A 160 -10.96 -7.98 7.55
N ILE A 161 -12.13 -8.00 6.92
CA ILE A 161 -12.28 -8.34 5.49
C ILE A 161 -11.50 -7.36 4.61
N ILE A 162 -11.66 -6.04 4.82
CA ILE A 162 -10.93 -5.07 4.01
C ILE A 162 -9.42 -5.14 4.24
N HIS A 163 -8.97 -5.38 5.47
CA HIS A 163 -7.55 -5.44 5.80
C HIS A 163 -6.93 -6.66 5.11
N VAL A 164 -7.55 -7.84 5.25
CA VAL A 164 -7.18 -9.07 4.53
C VAL A 164 -7.09 -8.81 3.03
N ALA A 165 -8.13 -8.25 2.41
CA ALA A 165 -8.13 -7.98 0.97
C ALA A 165 -6.94 -7.13 0.50
N LEU A 166 -6.61 -6.09 1.27
CA LEU A 166 -5.59 -5.10 0.92
C LEU A 166 -4.16 -5.57 1.28
N THR A 167 -4.00 -6.47 2.26
CA THR A 167 -2.69 -6.98 2.69
C THR A 167 -2.30 -8.30 2.02
N PHE A 168 -3.27 -9.09 1.59
CA PHE A 168 -3.08 -10.36 0.92
C PHE A 168 -2.06 -10.37 -0.23
N PRO A 169 -2.01 -9.34 -1.13
CA PRO A 169 -1.10 -9.35 -2.27
C PRO A 169 0.38 -9.29 -1.86
N TYR A 170 0.68 -8.69 -0.71
CA TYR A 170 2.05 -8.54 -0.21
C TYR A 170 2.65 -9.90 0.15
N ILE A 171 1.85 -10.80 0.76
CA ILE A 171 2.26 -12.19 1.02
C ILE A 171 2.43 -12.93 -0.30
N VAL A 172 1.41 -12.89 -1.15
CA VAL A 172 1.37 -13.72 -2.36
C VAL A 172 2.48 -13.35 -3.33
N LYS A 173 2.68 -12.05 -3.63
CA LYS A 173 3.69 -11.62 -4.60
C LYS A 173 5.11 -11.85 -4.11
N THR A 174 5.39 -11.54 -2.85
CA THR A 174 6.73 -11.71 -2.26
C THR A 174 7.13 -13.19 -2.26
N LEU A 175 6.22 -14.07 -1.84
CA LEU A 175 6.48 -15.50 -1.83
C LEU A 175 6.52 -16.10 -3.24
N LYS A 176 5.62 -15.69 -4.14
CA LYS A 176 5.61 -16.14 -5.54
C LYS A 176 6.94 -15.82 -6.22
N ALA A 177 7.41 -14.57 -6.10
CA ALA A 177 8.68 -14.15 -6.69
C ALA A 177 9.85 -15.00 -6.17
N LYS A 178 9.88 -15.29 -4.86
CA LYS A 178 10.93 -16.16 -4.31
C LYS A 178 10.83 -17.60 -4.80
N LEU A 179 9.62 -18.13 -4.93
CA LEU A 179 9.42 -19.47 -5.46
C LEU A 179 9.87 -19.55 -6.93
N GLU A 180 9.57 -18.55 -7.75
CA GLU A 180 9.99 -18.49 -9.17
C GLU A 180 11.51 -18.38 -9.35
N ASP A 181 12.20 -17.66 -8.45
CA ASP A 181 13.66 -17.57 -8.40
C ASP A 181 14.34 -18.90 -8.00
N MET A 182 13.66 -19.73 -7.20
CA MET A 182 14.21 -21.00 -6.73
C MET A 182 14.17 -22.09 -7.81
N SER A 183 15.28 -22.83 -7.94
CA SER A 183 15.36 -24.01 -8.79
C SER A 183 14.34 -25.08 -8.38
N THR A 184 13.64 -25.65 -9.37
CA THR A 184 12.73 -26.79 -9.20
C THR A 184 13.47 -28.10 -8.89
N LEU A 185 14.81 -28.13 -8.98
CA LEU A 185 15.62 -29.33 -8.73
C LEU A 185 15.43 -29.87 -7.31
N PHE A 186 15.24 -29.01 -6.31
CA PHE A 186 14.99 -29.46 -4.93
C PHE A 186 13.69 -30.25 -4.81
N GLU A 187 12.65 -29.83 -5.54
CA GLU A 187 11.35 -30.50 -5.55
C GLU A 187 11.43 -31.83 -6.32
N GLN A 188 12.13 -31.84 -7.46
CA GLN A 188 12.35 -33.03 -8.27
C GLN A 188 13.16 -34.09 -7.50
N ALA A 189 14.27 -33.69 -6.86
CA ALA A 189 15.09 -34.58 -6.05
C ALA A 189 14.30 -35.16 -4.87
N SER A 190 13.50 -34.34 -4.19
CA SER A 190 12.59 -34.79 -3.13
C SER A 190 11.57 -35.81 -3.64
N GLY A 191 11.02 -35.60 -4.83
CA GLY A 191 10.09 -36.52 -5.47
C GLY A 191 10.73 -37.86 -5.83
N THR A 192 11.97 -37.85 -6.34
CA THR A 192 12.75 -39.08 -6.62
C THR A 192 13.06 -39.88 -5.36
N LEU A 193 13.20 -39.21 -4.21
CA LEU A 193 13.35 -39.86 -2.90
C LEU A 193 12.03 -40.36 -2.30
N GLY A 194 10.91 -40.31 -3.06
CA GLY A 194 9.60 -40.80 -2.65
C GLY A 194 8.82 -39.87 -1.73
N ALA A 195 9.26 -38.61 -1.55
CA ALA A 195 8.53 -37.67 -0.71
C ALA A 195 7.26 -37.16 -1.41
N SER A 196 6.17 -37.00 -0.64
CA SER A 196 4.94 -36.41 -1.15
C SER A 196 5.09 -34.89 -1.38
N THR A 197 4.21 -34.29 -2.20
CA THR A 197 4.23 -32.83 -2.46
C THR A 197 4.10 -31.99 -1.19
N LEU A 198 3.32 -32.43 -0.20
CA LEU A 198 3.18 -31.72 1.06
C LEU A 198 4.45 -31.87 1.93
N THR A 199 5.14 -33.01 1.83
CA THR A 199 6.40 -33.25 2.53
C THR A 199 7.50 -32.38 1.96
N THR A 200 7.64 -32.36 0.62
CA THR A 200 8.52 -31.44 -0.11
C THR A 200 8.21 -30.00 0.26
N PHE A 201 6.93 -29.62 0.24
CA PHE A 201 6.52 -28.27 0.59
C PHE A 201 6.95 -27.87 2.02
N ARG A 202 6.61 -28.68 3.02
CA ARG A 202 6.89 -28.36 4.43
C ARG A 202 8.37 -28.45 4.79
N LYS A 203 9.11 -29.44 4.28
CA LYS A 203 10.50 -29.69 4.69
C LYS A 203 11.54 -28.97 3.84
N ILE A 204 11.20 -28.60 2.61
CA ILE A 204 12.14 -27.99 1.66
C ILE A 204 11.69 -26.58 1.32
N LEU A 205 10.48 -26.42 0.79
CA LEU A 205 10.04 -25.11 0.28
C LEU A 205 9.81 -24.10 1.41
N VAL A 206 9.10 -24.46 2.49
CA VAL A 206 8.83 -23.52 3.59
C VAL A 206 10.13 -23.00 4.24
N PRO A 207 11.11 -23.84 4.62
CA PRO A 207 12.37 -23.33 5.18
C PRO A 207 13.15 -22.43 4.23
N LEU A 208 13.21 -22.78 2.95
CA LEU A 208 13.93 -22.00 1.93
C LEU A 208 13.23 -20.68 1.57
N THR A 209 11.90 -20.63 1.71
CA THR A 209 11.09 -19.44 1.46
C THR A 209 10.78 -18.62 2.71
N LEU A 210 11.19 -19.09 3.89
CA LEU A 210 10.93 -18.42 5.17
C LEU A 210 11.36 -16.94 5.17
N PRO A 211 12.53 -16.53 4.61
CA PRO A 211 12.89 -15.12 4.50
C PRO A 211 11.88 -14.29 3.69
N ALA A 212 11.32 -14.86 2.61
CA ALA A 212 10.29 -14.21 1.80
C ALA A 212 8.93 -14.16 2.52
N ILE A 213 8.58 -15.20 3.29
CA ILE A 213 7.38 -15.20 4.14
C ILE A 213 7.47 -14.09 5.20
N PHE A 214 8.62 -13.95 5.86
CA PHE A 214 8.85 -12.86 6.82
C PHE A 214 8.79 -11.50 6.15
N SER A 215 9.43 -11.32 4.99
CA SER A 215 9.37 -10.08 4.22
C SER A 215 7.93 -9.70 3.84
N GLY A 216 7.17 -10.66 3.30
CA GLY A 216 5.77 -10.47 2.96
C GLY A 216 4.92 -10.11 4.18
N THR A 217 5.12 -10.82 5.30
CA THR A 217 4.42 -10.56 6.58
C THR A 217 4.63 -9.13 7.06
N VAL A 218 5.87 -8.66 6.98
CA VAL A 218 6.28 -7.34 7.45
C VAL A 218 5.70 -6.24 6.56
N LEU A 219 5.69 -6.44 5.24
CA LEU A 219 5.03 -5.54 4.29
C LEU A 219 3.51 -5.51 4.46
N ALA A 220 2.88 -6.67 4.65
CA ALA A 220 1.45 -6.80 4.94
C ALA A 220 1.07 -6.09 6.26
N PHE A 221 1.89 -6.26 7.30
CA PHE A 221 1.72 -5.58 8.58
C PHE A 221 1.79 -4.06 8.45
N ALA A 222 2.81 -3.56 7.74
CA ALA A 222 2.97 -2.14 7.44
C ALA A 222 1.74 -1.58 6.72
N ARG A 223 1.30 -2.31 5.68
CA ARG A 223 0.15 -1.94 4.88
C ARG A 223 -1.13 -1.88 5.72
N SER A 224 -1.32 -2.83 6.65
CA SER A 224 -2.45 -2.85 7.58
C SER A 224 -2.42 -1.68 8.55
N LEU A 225 -1.25 -1.39 9.15
CA LEU A 225 -1.11 -0.27 10.09
C LEU A 225 -1.30 1.09 9.44
N GLY A 226 -1.04 1.21 8.13
CA GLY A 226 -1.25 2.42 7.36
C GLY A 226 -2.64 2.56 6.73
N GLU A 227 -3.51 1.55 6.81
CA GLU A 227 -4.82 1.61 6.17
C GLU A 227 -5.76 2.58 6.91
N THR A 228 -6.42 3.42 6.12
CA THR A 228 -7.23 4.56 6.58
C THR A 228 -8.48 4.70 5.72
N GLY A 229 -8.34 4.76 4.40
CA GLY A 229 -9.44 5.05 3.49
C GLY A 229 -10.56 4.01 3.53
N ALA A 230 -10.22 2.73 3.38
CA ALA A 230 -11.22 1.66 3.49
C ALA A 230 -11.78 1.59 4.91
N THR A 231 -10.90 1.75 5.90
CA THR A 231 -11.23 1.58 7.33
C THR A 231 -12.16 2.69 7.83
N LEU A 232 -12.01 3.94 7.36
CA LEU A 232 -12.94 5.04 7.67
C LEU A 232 -14.36 4.74 7.21
N VAL A 233 -14.51 4.09 6.06
CA VAL A 233 -15.82 3.76 5.49
C VAL A 233 -16.52 2.63 6.27
N VAL A 234 -15.77 1.63 6.76
CA VAL A 234 -16.34 0.45 7.42
C VAL A 234 -16.25 0.47 8.94
N SER A 235 -15.73 1.55 9.52
CA SER A 235 -15.37 1.62 10.94
C SER A 235 -16.55 1.54 11.89
N GLY A 236 -17.69 2.11 11.52
CA GLY A 236 -18.82 2.27 12.43
C GLY A 236 -18.38 2.98 13.72
N VAL A 237 -18.54 2.30 14.86
CA VAL A 237 -18.14 2.85 16.19
C VAL A 237 -16.68 2.54 16.56
N PHE A 238 -15.93 1.84 15.72
CA PHE A 238 -14.57 1.38 16.03
C PHE A 238 -13.51 2.34 15.50
N THR A 239 -12.55 2.70 16.33
CA THR A 239 -11.48 3.64 15.95
C THR A 239 -10.12 2.94 15.98
N THR A 240 -9.48 2.83 14.82
CA THR A 240 -8.08 2.39 14.71
C THR A 240 -7.14 3.58 14.95
N ALA A 241 -5.88 3.30 15.29
CA ALA A 241 -4.90 4.36 15.54
C ALA A 241 -4.75 5.36 14.36
N PRO A 242 -4.70 4.93 13.08
CA PRO A 242 -4.65 5.88 11.96
C PRO A 242 -5.91 6.76 11.84
N ILE A 243 -7.10 6.23 12.15
CA ILE A 243 -8.35 6.99 12.17
C ILE A 243 -8.37 7.97 13.34
N ALA A 244 -7.88 7.56 14.51
CA ALA A 244 -7.78 8.44 15.68
C ALA A 244 -6.90 9.65 15.41
N VAL A 245 -5.78 9.48 14.69
CA VAL A 245 -4.95 10.61 14.22
C VAL A 245 -5.80 11.59 13.40
N ILE A 246 -6.61 11.09 12.47
CA ILE A 246 -7.46 11.94 11.62
C ILE A 246 -8.53 12.67 12.46
N SER A 247 -9.25 11.91 13.28
CA SER A 247 -10.32 12.43 14.13
C SER A 247 -9.83 13.43 15.18
N TRP A 248 -8.61 13.29 15.69
CA TRP A 248 -8.07 14.24 16.67
C TRP A 248 -7.60 15.53 16.03
N VAL A 249 -7.12 15.47 14.79
CA VAL A 249 -6.78 16.69 14.03
C VAL A 249 -8.04 17.51 13.76
N SER A 250 -9.17 16.89 13.39
CA SER A 250 -10.44 17.61 13.24
C SER A 250 -11.00 18.17 14.55
N GLN A 251 -10.58 17.62 15.70
CA GLN A 251 -10.88 18.12 17.05
C GLN A 251 -9.83 19.11 17.58
N PHE A 252 -8.85 19.52 16.76
CA PHE A 252 -7.72 20.39 17.15
C PHE A 252 -6.83 19.84 18.29
N LYS A 253 -6.86 18.52 18.51
CA LYS A 253 -6.03 17.77 19.48
C LYS A 253 -4.68 17.40 18.86
N PHE A 254 -3.90 18.41 18.47
CA PHE A 254 -2.66 18.20 17.71
C PHE A 254 -1.57 17.51 18.53
N GLY A 255 -1.49 17.73 19.85
CA GLY A 255 -0.50 17.06 20.70
C GLY A 255 -0.75 15.56 20.79
N SER A 256 -2.02 15.17 20.99
CA SER A 256 -2.44 13.76 21.03
C SER A 256 -2.27 13.08 19.68
N ALA A 257 -2.67 13.75 18.60
CA ALA A 257 -2.52 13.24 17.24
C ALA A 257 -1.03 13.08 16.84
N ALA A 258 -0.18 14.05 17.17
CA ALA A 258 1.25 14.00 16.87
C ALA A 258 1.96 12.90 17.66
N PHE A 259 1.62 12.71 18.93
CA PHE A 259 2.16 11.63 19.74
C PHE A 259 1.76 10.25 19.19
N LEU A 260 0.47 10.04 18.90
CA LEU A 260 -0.01 8.79 18.33
C LEU A 260 0.60 8.52 16.95
N GLY A 261 0.65 9.53 16.08
CA GLY A 261 1.26 9.41 14.76
C GLY A 261 2.75 9.09 14.84
N SER A 262 3.49 9.72 15.75
CA SER A 262 4.90 9.41 16.02
C SER A 262 5.10 7.99 16.53
N LEU A 263 4.23 7.52 17.43
CA LEU A 263 4.26 6.14 17.92
C LEU A 263 4.05 5.15 16.77
N LEU A 264 3.12 5.42 15.86
CA LEU A 264 2.92 4.56 14.70
C LEU A 264 4.13 4.55 13.76
N ILE A 265 4.79 5.69 13.52
CA ILE A 265 6.03 5.77 12.74
C ILE A 265 7.13 4.93 13.39
N ILE A 266 7.30 5.05 14.71
CA ILE A 266 8.31 4.32 15.48
C ILE A 266 8.03 2.81 15.42
N VAL A 267 6.79 2.39 15.67
CA VAL A 267 6.39 0.97 15.63
C VAL A 267 6.60 0.39 14.23
N ALA A 268 6.17 1.09 13.19
CA ALA A 268 6.35 0.63 11.81
C ALA A 268 7.84 0.54 11.44
N SER A 269 8.64 1.56 11.79
CA SER A 269 10.08 1.58 11.52
C SER A 269 10.84 0.50 12.29
N ALA A 270 10.49 0.27 13.56
CA ALA A 270 11.10 -0.73 14.41
C ALA A 270 10.85 -2.17 13.94
N ILE A 271 9.74 -2.43 13.27
CA ILE A 271 9.41 -3.76 12.74
C ILE A 271 10.06 -3.97 11.37
N ILE A 272 10.07 -2.96 10.51
CA ILE A 272 10.43 -3.17 9.10
C ILE A 272 11.92 -2.98 8.81
N LEU A 273 12.55 -1.94 9.40
CA LEU A 273 13.97 -1.65 9.13
C LEU A 273 14.90 -2.82 9.50
N PRO A 274 14.72 -3.53 10.64
CA PRO A 274 15.57 -4.68 10.95
C PRO A 274 15.42 -5.81 9.95
N VAL A 275 14.18 -6.08 9.50
CA VAL A 275 13.89 -7.16 8.55
C VAL A 275 14.55 -6.88 7.22
N GLU A 276 14.43 -5.65 6.70
CA GLU A 276 15.10 -5.28 5.46
C GLU A 276 16.62 -5.32 5.58
N PHE A 277 17.17 -4.90 6.72
CA PHE A 277 18.61 -4.93 6.95
C PHE A 277 19.15 -6.37 7.00
N ILE A 278 18.42 -7.28 7.64
CA ILE A 278 18.79 -8.70 7.72
C ILE A 278 18.70 -9.35 6.35
N LEU A 279 17.62 -9.11 5.59
CA LEU A 279 17.40 -9.73 4.29
C LEU A 279 18.37 -9.23 3.20
N ASN A 280 18.82 -7.97 3.26
CA ASN A 280 19.76 -7.40 2.29
C ASN A 280 21.21 -7.83 2.50
N LYS A 281 21.57 -8.52 3.59
CA LYS A 281 22.89 -9.15 3.69
C LYS A 281 22.92 -10.35 2.76
N LYS A 282 23.61 -10.20 1.61
CA LYS A 282 23.95 -11.32 0.70
C LYS A 282 24.48 -12.48 1.55
N GLY A 283 23.72 -13.58 1.60
CA GLY A 283 24.14 -14.79 2.30
C GLY A 283 23.61 -14.97 3.73
N VAL A 284 22.39 -14.51 4.06
CA VAL A 284 21.68 -15.16 5.18
C VAL A 284 21.39 -16.60 4.78
N SER A 285 22.32 -17.49 5.12
CA SER A 285 22.08 -18.91 5.21
C SER A 285 20.89 -19.11 6.13
N THR A 286 19.88 -19.79 5.57
CA THR A 286 18.75 -20.45 6.21
C THR A 286 18.64 -20.21 7.73
N PHE A 287 17.66 -19.40 8.14
CA PHE A 287 17.17 -19.43 9.52
C PHE A 287 16.70 -20.86 9.80
N SER A 288 17.54 -21.66 10.46
CA SER A 288 17.21 -22.99 10.97
C SER A 288 16.32 -22.82 12.21
N PHE A 289 15.10 -22.32 12.03
CA PHE A 289 14.18 -22.05 13.14
C PHE A 289 13.22 -23.21 13.45
N PHE A 290 13.13 -24.22 12.57
CA PHE A 290 12.28 -25.39 12.82
C PHE A 290 12.98 -26.69 12.40
N SER A 291 13.80 -27.21 13.30
CA SER A 291 14.14 -28.63 13.31
C SER A 291 13.69 -29.17 14.67
N THR A 292 12.94 -30.29 14.65
CA THR A 292 12.37 -31.03 15.79
C THR A 292 10.96 -30.60 16.25
N LEU A 293 9.94 -31.16 15.58
CA LEU A 293 8.71 -31.56 16.27
C LEU A 293 8.36 -32.99 15.85
N ASN A 294 8.27 -33.87 16.85
CA ASN A 294 7.95 -35.30 16.77
C ASN A 294 6.48 -35.57 16.34
N LEU A 295 6.00 -34.91 15.28
CA LEU A 295 4.68 -35.14 14.64
C LEU A 295 4.78 -35.94 13.33
N GLU A 296 5.96 -36.43 12.99
CA GLU A 296 6.30 -36.97 11.67
C GLU A 296 5.51 -38.23 11.29
N LYS A 297 5.39 -39.19 12.21
CA LYS A 297 4.77 -40.50 11.91
C LYS A 297 3.24 -40.43 11.77
N ARG A 298 2.57 -39.44 12.38
CA ARG A 298 1.10 -39.25 12.24
C ARG A 298 0.72 -38.49 10.97
N LEU A 299 1.56 -37.55 10.52
CA LEU A 299 1.29 -36.74 9.33
C LEU A 299 1.57 -37.51 8.03
N GLN A 300 2.55 -38.41 8.03
CA GLN A 300 2.90 -39.23 6.86
C GLN A 300 1.75 -40.16 6.43
N LYS A 301 1.01 -40.75 7.37
CA LYS A 301 -0.19 -41.58 7.07
C LYS A 301 -1.37 -40.77 6.50
N ILE A 302 -1.46 -39.48 6.79
CA ILE A 302 -2.50 -38.58 6.27
C ILE A 302 -2.11 -38.12 4.85
N GLU A 303 -0.81 -37.94 4.57
CA GLU A 303 -0.28 -37.52 3.27
C GLU A 303 -0.52 -38.54 2.14
N ASP A 304 -0.34 -39.84 2.42
CA ASP A 304 -0.49 -40.90 1.42
C ASP A 304 -1.95 -41.08 0.95
N PHE A 305 -2.92 -40.74 1.81
CA PHE A 305 -4.35 -40.78 1.46
C PHE A 305 -4.80 -39.53 0.67
N ALA A 306 -4.04 -38.43 0.70
CA ALA A 306 -4.52 -37.09 0.34
C ALA A 306 -4.07 -36.55 -1.04
N SER A 307 -3.22 -37.25 -1.80
CA SER A 307 -2.29 -36.55 -2.73
C SER A 307 -2.84 -35.99 -4.06
N ARG A 308 -4.15 -36.03 -4.34
CA ARG A 308 -4.73 -35.28 -5.49
C ARG A 308 -6.07 -34.61 -5.22
N LYS A 309 -6.92 -35.22 -4.39
CA LYS A 309 -8.26 -34.66 -4.08
C LYS A 309 -8.16 -33.47 -3.13
N LEU A 310 -7.29 -33.55 -2.12
CA LEU A 310 -7.12 -32.48 -1.12
C LEU A 310 -6.45 -31.23 -1.70
N SER A 311 -5.54 -31.39 -2.67
CA SER A 311 -4.90 -30.25 -3.34
C SER A 311 -5.89 -29.48 -4.22
N ARG A 312 -6.81 -30.17 -4.92
CA ARG A 312 -7.89 -29.50 -5.66
C ARG A 312 -8.86 -28.75 -4.74
N ILE A 313 -9.23 -29.34 -3.60
CA ILE A 313 -10.11 -28.70 -2.61
C ILE A 313 -9.43 -27.43 -2.07
N ARG A 314 -8.16 -27.51 -1.67
CA ARG A 314 -7.38 -26.35 -1.22
C ARG A 314 -7.35 -25.25 -2.28
N ASP A 315 -7.02 -25.59 -3.52
CA ASP A 315 -6.94 -24.61 -4.62
C ASP A 315 -8.30 -23.93 -4.85
N PHE A 316 -9.38 -24.71 -4.82
CA PHE A 316 -10.75 -24.21 -4.93
C PHE A 316 -11.13 -23.28 -3.78
N VAL A 317 -10.81 -23.67 -2.53
CA VAL A 317 -11.08 -22.87 -1.32
C VAL A 317 -10.35 -21.53 -1.37
N VAL A 318 -9.08 -21.51 -1.81
CA VAL A 318 -8.29 -20.28 -1.92
C VAL A 318 -8.84 -19.34 -2.99
N ILE A 319 -9.28 -19.88 -4.13
CA ILE A 319 -9.89 -19.09 -5.20
C ILE A 319 -11.24 -18.52 -4.74
N ILE A 320 -12.08 -19.34 -4.09
CA ILE A 320 -13.35 -18.87 -3.52
C ILE A 320 -13.13 -17.77 -2.49
N PHE A 321 -12.15 -17.93 -1.61
CA PHE A 321 -11.79 -16.92 -0.63
C PHE A 321 -11.48 -15.58 -1.30
N LEU A 322 -10.65 -15.59 -2.35
CA LEU A 322 -10.33 -14.36 -3.11
C LEU A 322 -11.56 -13.77 -3.80
N ILE A 323 -12.43 -14.62 -4.35
CA ILE A 323 -13.68 -14.18 -4.99
C ILE A 323 -14.57 -13.47 -3.95
N ILE A 324 -14.79 -14.08 -2.78
CA ILE A 324 -15.65 -13.52 -1.74
C ILE A 324 -15.06 -12.22 -1.16
N VAL A 325 -13.76 -12.18 -0.91
CA VAL A 325 -13.12 -11.06 -0.22
C VAL A 325 -12.87 -9.87 -1.16
N VAL A 326 -12.61 -10.11 -2.45
CA VAL A 326 -12.18 -9.04 -3.38
C VAL A 326 -13.17 -8.84 -4.52
N VAL A 327 -13.43 -9.90 -5.30
CA VAL A 327 -14.19 -9.78 -6.55
C VAL A 327 -15.64 -9.43 -6.25
N MET A 328 -16.21 -10.07 -5.24
CA MET A 328 -17.63 -9.96 -4.94
C MET A 328 -18.01 -8.56 -4.45
N PRO A 329 -17.27 -7.89 -3.54
CA PRO A 329 -17.51 -6.48 -3.24
C PRO A 329 -17.49 -5.56 -4.47
N VAL A 330 -16.50 -5.75 -5.34
CA VAL A 330 -16.33 -4.94 -6.55
C VAL A 330 -17.46 -5.17 -7.55
N LEU A 331 -17.87 -6.41 -7.77
CA LEU A 331 -19.01 -6.70 -8.64
C LEU A 331 -20.30 -6.15 -8.04
N PHE A 332 -20.50 -6.33 -6.74
CA PHE A 332 -21.73 -5.90 -6.06
C PHE A 332 -21.92 -4.39 -6.14
N VAL A 333 -20.89 -3.59 -5.83
CA VAL A 333 -20.99 -2.12 -5.93
C VAL A 333 -21.34 -1.67 -7.36
N ILE A 334 -20.73 -2.28 -8.38
CA ILE A 334 -21.00 -1.97 -9.79
C ILE A 334 -22.46 -2.31 -10.15
N THR A 335 -22.93 -3.49 -9.76
CA THR A 335 -24.31 -3.90 -10.06
C THR A 335 -25.34 -3.09 -9.29
N SER A 336 -25.03 -2.71 -8.04
CA SER A 336 -25.95 -1.94 -7.19
C SER A 336 -26.20 -0.54 -7.74
N VAL A 337 -25.24 0.09 -8.42
CA VAL A 337 -25.48 1.37 -9.12
C VAL A 337 -26.62 1.24 -10.13
N ALA A 338 -26.67 0.15 -10.89
CA ALA A 338 -27.68 -0.06 -11.92
C ALA A 338 -29.08 -0.24 -11.30
N PHE A 339 -29.17 -0.95 -10.18
CA PHE A 339 -30.43 -1.16 -9.48
C PHE A 339 -30.92 0.10 -8.76
N SER A 340 -30.02 0.87 -8.16
CA SER A 340 -30.34 2.13 -7.45
C SER A 340 -30.43 3.36 -8.35
N TRP A 341 -30.43 3.19 -9.68
CA TRP A 341 -30.29 4.31 -10.63
C TRP A 341 -31.43 5.33 -10.52
N ASN A 342 -32.68 4.87 -10.59
CA ASN A 342 -33.87 5.74 -10.61
C ASN A 342 -34.64 5.76 -9.28
N SER A 343 -34.46 4.76 -8.43
CA SER A 343 -35.13 4.61 -7.14
C SER A 343 -34.30 3.70 -6.24
N ASP A 344 -34.43 3.85 -4.93
CA ASP A 344 -33.86 2.87 -4.00
C ASP A 344 -34.51 1.47 -4.20
N PRO A 345 -33.73 0.38 -4.28
CA PRO A 345 -34.27 -0.97 -4.51
C PRO A 345 -35.12 -1.50 -3.35
N ASP A 346 -34.84 -1.09 -2.12
CA ASP A 346 -35.47 -1.63 -0.92
C ASP A 346 -36.72 -0.82 -0.54
N THR A 347 -36.66 0.51 -0.66
CA THR A 347 -37.74 1.43 -0.26
C THR A 347 -38.58 1.96 -1.43
N GLY A 348 -38.07 1.88 -2.66
CA GLY A 348 -38.68 2.52 -3.83
C GLY A 348 -38.57 4.05 -3.84
N ASN A 349 -37.84 4.64 -2.88
CA ASN A 349 -37.74 6.09 -2.74
C ASN A 349 -36.85 6.70 -3.84
N VAL A 350 -37.41 7.62 -4.64
CA VAL A 350 -36.67 8.32 -5.70
C VAL A 350 -35.61 9.27 -5.14
N LYS A 351 -35.81 9.83 -3.93
CA LYS A 351 -34.83 10.72 -3.29
C LYS A 351 -33.55 10.00 -2.86
N GLU A 352 -33.64 8.69 -2.67
CA GLU A 352 -32.53 7.78 -2.37
C GLU A 352 -32.00 7.12 -3.66
N SER A 353 -32.33 7.65 -4.83
CA SER A 353 -31.73 7.19 -6.09
C SER A 353 -30.38 7.86 -6.37
N VAL A 354 -29.56 7.16 -7.16
CA VAL A 354 -28.30 7.69 -7.67
C VAL A 354 -28.54 8.97 -8.48
N VAL A 355 -29.53 8.97 -9.38
CA VAL A 355 -29.84 10.13 -10.23
C VAL A 355 -30.24 11.35 -9.40
N TYR A 356 -31.10 11.17 -8.40
CA TYR A 356 -31.54 12.28 -7.55
C TYR A 356 -30.40 12.85 -6.72
N GLN A 357 -29.53 12.02 -6.13
CA GLN A 357 -28.42 12.54 -5.33
C GLN A 357 -27.34 13.22 -6.17
N LEU A 358 -27.08 12.71 -7.38
CA LEU A 358 -26.08 13.29 -8.27
C LEU A 358 -26.54 14.60 -8.91
N PHE A 359 -27.77 14.64 -9.45
CA PHE A 359 -28.26 15.75 -10.28
C PHE A 359 -29.39 16.57 -9.64
N GLY A 360 -29.90 16.14 -8.49
CA GLY A 360 -30.90 16.88 -7.72
C GLY A 360 -30.27 17.97 -6.85
N PRO A 361 -30.99 18.43 -5.80
CA PRO A 361 -30.57 19.58 -4.99
C PRO A 361 -29.22 19.44 -4.30
N SER A 362 -28.81 18.20 -3.95
CA SER A 362 -27.49 17.91 -3.36
C SER A 362 -26.34 18.08 -4.36
N ASN A 363 -26.62 17.96 -5.67
CA ASN A 363 -25.67 18.19 -6.77
C ASN A 363 -24.28 17.54 -6.59
N TYR A 364 -24.25 16.29 -6.10
CA TYR A 364 -22.99 15.58 -5.88
C TYR A 364 -22.20 15.32 -7.17
N PHE A 365 -22.84 15.43 -8.34
CA PHE A 365 -22.14 15.34 -9.63
C PHE A 365 -21.10 16.46 -9.80
N SER A 366 -21.42 17.70 -9.40
CA SER A 366 -20.47 18.81 -9.46
C SER A 366 -19.28 18.54 -8.54
N SER A 367 -19.54 18.15 -7.28
CA SER A 367 -18.49 17.82 -6.32
C SER A 367 -17.61 16.66 -6.82
N LEU A 368 -18.19 15.66 -7.48
CA LEU A 368 -17.46 14.55 -8.07
C LEU A 368 -16.57 15.02 -9.24
N MET A 369 -17.06 15.95 -10.06
CA MET A 369 -16.28 16.51 -11.17
C MET A 369 -15.10 17.35 -10.64
N ASP A 370 -15.35 18.22 -9.66
CA ASP A 370 -14.32 19.03 -9.00
C ASP A 370 -13.28 18.10 -8.35
N ALA A 371 -13.72 17.08 -7.63
CA ALA A 371 -12.83 16.11 -7.00
C ALA A 371 -12.04 15.29 -8.02
N THR A 372 -12.62 15.00 -9.18
CA THR A 372 -11.92 14.37 -10.29
C THR A 372 -10.80 15.28 -10.80
N MET A 373 -11.08 16.56 -11.05
CA MET A 373 -10.07 17.51 -11.50
C MET A 373 -8.92 17.65 -10.48
N VAL A 374 -9.25 17.81 -9.19
CA VAL A 374 -8.23 17.90 -8.13
C VAL A 374 -7.41 16.62 -8.07
N SER A 375 -8.02 15.44 -8.14
CA SER A 375 -7.31 14.14 -8.07
C SER A 375 -6.34 13.95 -9.23
N PHE A 376 -6.77 14.25 -10.47
CA PHE A 376 -5.90 14.14 -11.64
C PHE A 376 -4.80 15.19 -11.63
N ALA A 377 -5.10 16.43 -11.24
CA ALA A 377 -4.12 17.50 -11.15
C ALA A 377 -3.06 17.18 -10.08
N SER A 378 -3.48 16.82 -8.86
CA SER A 378 -2.56 16.50 -7.77
C SER A 378 -1.72 15.26 -8.10
N ALA A 379 -2.32 14.21 -8.66
CA ALA A 379 -1.60 12.99 -9.04
C ALA A 379 -0.63 13.21 -10.21
N GLY A 380 -1.04 13.96 -11.23
CA GLY A 380 -0.19 14.28 -12.37
C GLY A 380 0.99 15.15 -11.99
N ILE A 381 0.76 16.25 -11.27
CA ILE A 381 1.80 17.20 -10.87
C ILE A 381 2.77 16.54 -9.88
N SER A 382 2.28 15.85 -8.85
CA SER A 382 3.14 15.17 -7.88
C SER A 382 3.97 14.06 -8.54
N THR A 383 3.39 13.26 -9.44
CA THR A 383 4.12 12.21 -10.16
C THR A 383 5.19 12.80 -11.07
N TYR A 384 4.90 13.91 -11.76
CA TYR A 384 5.88 14.61 -12.58
C TYR A 384 7.08 15.10 -11.76
N ILE A 385 6.82 15.84 -10.67
CA ILE A 385 7.87 16.34 -9.76
C ILE A 385 8.65 15.18 -9.16
N ALA A 386 7.95 14.14 -8.70
CA ALA A 386 8.58 12.95 -8.13
C ALA A 386 9.46 12.21 -9.15
N THR A 387 9.08 12.17 -10.43
CA THR A 387 9.90 11.58 -11.50
C THR A 387 11.19 12.37 -11.70
N CYS A 388 11.11 13.70 -11.71
CA CYS A 388 12.28 14.58 -11.80
C CYS A 388 13.26 14.37 -10.64
N ILE A 389 12.77 14.04 -9.45
CA ILE A 389 13.59 13.70 -8.27
C ILE A 389 14.09 12.24 -8.35
N ALA A 390 13.25 11.31 -8.77
CA ALA A 390 13.54 9.87 -8.77
C ALA A 390 14.64 9.47 -9.75
N ILE A 391 14.64 10.00 -10.98
CA ILE A 391 15.64 9.67 -12.00
C ILE A 391 17.08 9.90 -11.49
N PRO A 392 17.46 11.11 -11.04
CA PRO A 392 18.81 11.32 -10.51
C PRO A 392 19.05 10.58 -9.19
N THR A 393 18.01 10.35 -8.39
CA THR A 393 18.10 9.56 -7.15
C THR A 393 18.54 8.13 -7.42
N VAL A 394 18.06 7.48 -8.48
CA VAL A 394 18.50 6.15 -8.89
C VAL A 394 20.01 6.15 -9.15
N PHE A 395 20.51 7.06 -10.00
CA PHE A 395 21.95 7.16 -10.26
C PHE A 395 22.76 7.46 -8.99
N LEU A 396 22.23 8.28 -8.08
CA LEU A 396 22.86 8.54 -6.79
C LEU A 396 22.97 7.28 -5.93
N ILE A 397 21.91 6.47 -5.84
CA ILE A 397 21.91 5.19 -5.12
C ILE A 397 22.94 4.24 -5.72
N MET A 398 23.06 4.19 -7.04
CA MET A 398 23.91 3.21 -7.70
C MET A 398 25.39 3.59 -7.69
N ARG A 399 25.68 4.88 -7.71
CA ARG A 399 27.05 5.40 -7.85
C ARG A 399 27.66 5.88 -6.52
N SER A 400 26.84 6.11 -5.49
CA SER A 400 27.32 6.55 -4.18
C SER A 400 27.70 5.39 -3.27
N ARG A 401 28.79 5.54 -2.50
CA ARG A 401 29.15 4.63 -1.41
C ARG A 401 28.05 4.48 -0.34
N PHE A 402 27.18 5.50 -0.22
CA PHE A 402 26.06 5.52 0.73
C PHE A 402 24.75 5.06 0.10
N GLY A 403 24.78 4.55 -1.14
CA GLY A 403 23.59 4.17 -1.89
C GLY A 403 22.66 3.19 -1.18
N ARG A 404 23.22 2.21 -0.46
CA ARG A 404 22.42 1.26 0.33
C ARG A 404 21.62 1.95 1.42
N ILE A 405 22.24 2.87 2.15
CA ILE A 405 21.57 3.64 3.22
C ILE A 405 20.48 4.51 2.60
N LEU A 406 20.79 5.18 1.49
CA LEU A 406 19.82 6.02 0.80
C LEU A 406 18.59 5.21 0.32
N ARG A 407 18.80 4.02 -0.26
CA ARG A 407 17.72 3.13 -0.67
C ARG A 407 16.86 2.69 0.52
N THR A 408 17.47 2.33 1.65
CA THR A 408 16.73 1.96 2.86
C THR A 408 15.94 3.15 3.43
N LEU A 409 16.51 4.35 3.46
CA LEU A 409 15.80 5.55 3.92
C LEU A 409 14.59 5.88 3.05
N LEU A 410 14.69 5.70 1.73
CA LEU A 410 13.57 5.95 0.81
C LEU A 410 12.37 5.02 1.04
N ARG A 411 12.56 3.86 1.68
CA ARG A 411 11.46 2.95 2.00
C ARG A 411 10.65 3.40 3.22
N ILE A 412 11.23 4.22 4.10
CA ILE A 412 10.54 4.72 5.30
C ILE A 412 9.23 5.45 4.93
N PRO A 413 9.20 6.40 3.98
CA PRO A 413 7.94 6.99 3.49
C PRO A 413 6.84 6.01 3.07
N LEU A 414 7.20 4.84 2.52
CA LEU A 414 6.23 3.84 2.06
C LEU A 414 5.62 3.04 3.22
N ILE A 415 6.36 2.99 4.32
CA ILE A 415 6.08 2.25 5.54
C ILE A 415 5.27 3.10 6.52
N VAL A 416 5.57 4.39 6.56
CA VAL A 416 4.92 5.35 7.45
C VAL A 416 3.41 5.35 7.17
N PRO A 417 2.55 5.18 8.19
CA PRO A 417 1.12 5.31 8.04
C PRO A 417 0.75 6.64 7.39
N THR A 418 -0.14 6.58 6.39
CA THR A 418 -0.39 7.76 5.56
C THR A 418 -1.07 8.88 6.35
N SER A 419 -1.89 8.58 7.35
CA SER A 419 -2.43 9.62 8.26
C SER A 419 -1.35 10.31 9.09
N ALA A 420 -0.35 9.58 9.58
CA ALA A 420 0.79 10.19 10.28
C ALA A 420 1.62 11.06 9.33
N LEU A 421 1.83 10.61 8.08
CA LEU A 421 2.50 11.41 7.04
C LEU A 421 1.72 12.68 6.71
N GLY A 422 0.40 12.59 6.52
CA GLY A 422 -0.48 13.73 6.27
C GLY A 422 -0.45 14.75 7.41
N LEU A 423 -0.50 14.29 8.66
CA LEU A 423 -0.34 15.16 9.83
C LEU A 423 1.04 15.83 9.84
N SER A 424 2.09 15.07 9.51
CA SER A 424 3.44 15.61 9.43
C SER A 424 3.56 16.72 8.38
N ILE A 425 2.97 16.53 7.20
CA ILE A 425 2.91 17.55 6.15
C ILE A 425 2.13 18.78 6.61
N LEU A 426 0.95 18.57 7.22
CA LEU A 426 0.11 19.65 7.73
C LEU A 426 0.84 20.50 8.77
N LEU A 427 1.56 19.86 9.71
CA LEU A 427 2.30 20.56 10.76
C LEU A 427 3.60 21.18 10.26
N LEU A 428 4.23 20.62 9.23
CA LEU A 428 5.50 21.14 8.68
C LEU A 428 5.27 22.30 7.72
N TRP A 429 4.46 22.06 6.68
CA TRP A 429 4.29 22.98 5.56
C TRP A 429 3.07 23.89 5.73
N GLY A 430 2.12 23.47 6.57
CA GLY A 430 0.88 24.19 6.82
C GLY A 430 1.01 25.40 7.75
N PRO A 431 -0.13 26.02 8.12
CA PRO A 431 -0.20 27.24 8.93
C PRO A 431 0.48 27.14 10.31
N GLY A 432 0.56 25.93 10.86
CA GLY A 432 1.19 25.65 12.16
C GLY A 432 2.71 25.51 12.14
N GLY A 433 3.32 25.43 10.94
CA GLY A 433 4.76 25.23 10.75
C GLY A 433 5.43 26.36 9.99
N ILE A 434 6.00 26.03 8.82
CA ILE A 434 6.72 26.96 7.93
C ILE A 434 5.77 27.92 7.19
N ARG A 435 4.47 27.59 7.12
CA ARG A 435 3.43 28.40 6.41
C ARG A 435 3.73 28.57 4.93
N LEU A 436 4.16 27.50 4.27
CA LEU A 436 4.44 27.51 2.84
C LEU A 436 3.16 27.36 2.01
N ALA A 437 2.19 26.59 2.51
CA ALA A 437 0.93 26.34 1.82
C ALA A 437 -0.21 26.11 2.82
N ASP A 438 -1.39 26.60 2.49
CA ASP A 438 -2.62 26.30 3.22
C ASP A 438 -3.18 24.92 2.83
N PRO A 439 -4.01 24.29 3.69
CA PRO A 439 -4.77 23.09 3.31
C PRO A 439 -5.52 23.29 1.99
N GLY A 440 -5.27 22.39 1.04
CA GLY A 440 -5.62 22.57 -0.37
C GLY A 440 -4.70 21.78 -1.28
N ILE A 441 -4.83 22.00 -2.59
CA ILE A 441 -4.13 21.24 -3.63
C ILE A 441 -2.61 21.23 -3.47
N TRP A 442 -2.01 22.31 -2.97
CA TRP A 442 -0.56 22.39 -2.78
C TRP A 442 -0.05 21.47 -1.67
N LEU A 443 -0.73 21.41 -0.52
CA LEU A 443 -0.36 20.44 0.52
C LEU A 443 -0.64 19.00 0.08
N ILE A 444 -1.68 18.76 -0.73
CA ILE A 444 -1.91 17.44 -1.35
C ILE A 444 -0.72 17.05 -2.23
N ILE A 445 -0.27 17.94 -3.12
CA ILE A 445 0.88 17.69 -4.02
C ILE A 445 2.14 17.39 -3.20
N LEU A 446 2.45 18.21 -2.18
CA LEU A 446 3.61 17.99 -1.31
C LEU A 446 3.53 16.64 -0.58
N THR A 447 2.35 16.28 -0.09
CA THR A 447 2.09 14.98 0.53
C THR A 447 2.35 13.83 -0.42
N HIS A 448 1.86 13.95 -1.65
CA HIS A 448 1.96 12.88 -2.65
C HIS A 448 3.39 12.68 -3.15
N ILE A 449 4.21 13.74 -3.22
CA ILE A 449 5.63 13.64 -3.57
C ILE A 449 6.38 12.69 -2.63
N VAL A 450 6.08 12.74 -1.32
CA VAL A 450 6.80 11.99 -0.27
C VAL A 450 6.82 10.48 -0.55
N PHE A 451 5.67 9.90 -0.94
CA PHE A 451 5.58 8.48 -1.28
C PHE A 451 5.75 8.20 -2.78
N SER A 452 5.56 9.19 -3.66
CA SER A 452 5.71 9.02 -5.11
C SER A 452 7.16 8.78 -5.52
N VAL A 453 8.11 9.53 -4.93
CA VAL A 453 9.55 9.37 -5.22
C VAL A 453 10.00 7.92 -5.03
N PRO A 454 9.81 7.28 -3.85
CA PRO A 454 10.25 5.90 -3.67
C PRO A 454 9.47 4.88 -4.53
N VAL A 455 8.19 5.12 -4.83
CA VAL A 455 7.41 4.26 -5.75
C VAL A 455 8.01 4.27 -7.17
N ILE A 456 8.55 5.40 -7.63
CA ILE A 456 9.18 5.50 -8.95
C ILE A 456 10.60 4.91 -8.94
N VAL A 457 11.34 5.12 -7.85
CA VAL A 457 12.73 4.65 -7.71
C VAL A 457 12.84 3.13 -7.74
N GLU A 458 11.95 2.37 -7.08
CA GLU A 458 12.09 0.91 -6.97
C GLU A 458 11.98 0.16 -8.33
N PRO A 459 10.99 0.42 -9.20
CA PRO A 459 10.95 -0.18 -10.55
C PRO A 459 12.15 0.20 -11.42
N MET A 460 12.67 1.42 -11.28
CA MET A 460 13.89 1.84 -11.97
C MET A 460 15.12 1.08 -11.49
N LEU A 461 15.28 0.91 -10.18
CA LEU A 461 16.36 0.10 -9.61
C LEU A 461 16.26 -1.37 -10.02
N ALA A 462 15.05 -1.94 -10.01
CA ALA A 462 14.82 -3.31 -10.47
C ALA A 462 15.17 -3.49 -11.95
N THR A 463 14.83 -2.51 -12.79
CA THR A 463 15.20 -2.52 -14.22
C THR A 463 16.72 -2.43 -14.39
N PHE A 464 17.39 -1.59 -13.60
CA PHE A 464 18.83 -1.46 -13.65
C PHE A 464 19.54 -2.74 -13.19
N GLU A 465 19.14 -3.29 -12.05
CA GLU A 465 19.74 -4.51 -11.47
C GLU A 465 19.46 -5.75 -12.32
N GLY A 466 18.33 -5.80 -13.02
CA GLY A 466 17.95 -6.88 -13.92
C GLY A 466 18.49 -6.77 -15.35
N SER A 467 19.20 -5.69 -15.69
CA SER A 467 19.73 -5.44 -17.04
C SER A 467 21.25 -5.31 -17.01
N ASP A 468 21.93 -5.63 -18.11
CA ASP A 468 23.39 -5.49 -18.26
C ASP A 468 23.85 -4.02 -18.43
N ILE A 469 23.12 -3.05 -17.85
CA ILE A 469 23.42 -1.62 -17.95
C ILE A 469 24.86 -1.30 -17.52
N PRO A 470 25.39 -1.81 -16.38
CA PRO A 470 26.80 -1.58 -16.01
C PRO A 470 27.79 -1.95 -17.11
N LEU A 471 27.58 -3.09 -17.75
CA LEU A 471 28.44 -3.60 -18.82
C LEU A 471 28.39 -2.66 -20.04
N TYR A 472 27.20 -2.21 -20.43
CA TYR A 472 27.05 -1.26 -21.54
C TYR A 472 27.61 0.12 -21.21
N GLU A 473 27.49 0.59 -19.95
CA GLU A 473 28.11 1.84 -19.49
C GLU A 473 29.64 1.76 -19.57
N GLU A 474 30.24 0.65 -19.10
CA GLU A 474 31.69 0.42 -19.17
C GLU A 474 32.18 0.40 -20.63
N ALA A 475 31.51 -0.36 -21.50
CA ALA A 475 31.86 -0.41 -22.92
C ALA A 475 31.79 0.97 -23.60
N SER A 476 30.74 1.75 -23.33
CA SER A 476 30.57 3.12 -23.83
C SER A 476 31.72 4.04 -23.38
N ILE A 477 32.10 3.97 -22.11
CA ILE A 477 33.20 4.78 -21.55
C ILE A 477 34.55 4.34 -22.14
N THR A 478 34.80 3.05 -22.32
CA THR A 478 36.02 2.54 -22.96
C THR A 478 36.14 3.00 -24.42
N LEU A 479 35.03 3.16 -25.13
CA LEU A 479 34.98 3.71 -26.49
C LEU A 479 35.13 5.24 -26.55
N GLY A 480 35.35 5.90 -25.41
CA GLY A 480 35.63 7.33 -25.31
C GLY A 480 34.40 8.21 -25.05
N ALA A 481 33.22 7.63 -24.82
CA ALA A 481 32.06 8.40 -24.42
C ALA A 481 32.23 8.98 -23.01
N ASN A 482 31.73 10.20 -22.79
CA ASN A 482 31.70 10.79 -21.46
C ASN A 482 30.52 10.23 -20.63
N SER A 483 30.52 10.46 -19.32
CA SER A 483 29.48 9.94 -18.41
C SER A 483 28.07 10.47 -18.69
N TYR A 484 27.94 11.70 -19.20
CA TYR A 484 26.64 12.29 -19.54
C TYR A 484 26.07 11.61 -20.79
N ASN A 485 26.85 11.52 -21.86
CA ASN A 485 26.48 10.83 -23.10
C ASN A 485 26.14 9.37 -22.83
N THR A 486 26.89 8.71 -21.94
CA THR A 486 26.62 7.32 -21.54
C THR A 486 25.28 7.20 -20.84
N VAL A 487 24.97 8.08 -19.87
CA VAL A 487 23.66 8.07 -19.20
C VAL A 487 22.52 8.35 -20.17
N GLU A 488 22.67 9.36 -21.04
CA GLU A 488 21.63 9.79 -21.97
C GLU A 488 21.37 8.76 -23.08
N SER A 489 22.42 8.16 -23.63
CA SER A 489 22.32 7.29 -24.82
C SER A 489 22.19 5.81 -24.48
N ILE A 490 22.61 5.38 -23.29
CA ILE A 490 22.58 3.97 -22.85
C ILE A 490 21.63 3.80 -21.67
N SER A 491 21.92 4.44 -20.54
CA SER A 491 21.22 4.14 -19.28
C SER A 491 19.76 4.58 -19.31
N LEU A 492 19.45 5.82 -19.72
CA LEU A 492 18.08 6.33 -19.77
C LEU A 492 17.18 5.55 -20.76
N PRO A 493 17.62 5.23 -21.99
CA PRO A 493 16.85 4.40 -22.92
C PRO A 493 16.54 3.02 -22.36
N LEU A 494 17.53 2.37 -21.72
CA LEU A 494 17.33 1.06 -21.09
C LEU A 494 16.43 1.14 -19.84
N LEU A 495 16.51 2.24 -19.09
CA LEU A 495 15.64 2.51 -17.94
C LEU A 495 14.22 2.95 -18.31
N LYS A 496 13.93 3.27 -19.58
CA LYS A 496 12.63 3.81 -20.01
C LYS A 496 11.43 2.99 -19.52
N ARG A 497 11.55 1.65 -19.53
CA ARG A 497 10.50 0.75 -19.04
C ARG A 497 10.30 0.84 -17.53
N GLY A 498 11.40 0.92 -16.77
CA GLY A 498 11.37 1.15 -15.32
C GLY A 498 10.78 2.51 -14.96
N ILE A 499 11.15 3.57 -15.69
CA ILE A 499 10.61 4.92 -15.53
C ILE A 499 9.09 4.92 -15.78
N LEU A 500 8.65 4.37 -16.92
CA LEU A 500 7.23 4.32 -17.26
C LEU A 500 6.42 3.50 -16.23
N THR A 501 6.98 2.38 -15.78
CA THR A 501 6.38 1.56 -14.73
C THR A 501 6.22 2.36 -13.44
N GLY A 502 7.27 3.06 -13.01
CA GLY A 502 7.27 3.91 -11.83
C GLY A 502 6.25 5.04 -11.91
N ILE A 503 6.19 5.76 -13.04
CA ILE A 503 5.24 6.85 -13.28
C ILE A 503 3.80 6.36 -13.11
N ILE A 504 3.44 5.25 -13.77
CA ILE A 504 2.07 4.77 -13.74
C ILE A 504 1.70 4.23 -12.36
N LEU A 505 2.60 3.51 -11.68
CA LEU A 505 2.36 3.03 -10.31
C LEU A 505 2.19 4.20 -9.33
N SER A 506 3.04 5.23 -9.45
CA SER A 506 2.97 6.43 -8.62
C SER A 506 1.66 7.18 -8.84
N PHE A 507 1.31 7.44 -10.10
CA PHE A 507 0.07 8.13 -10.46
C PHE A 507 -1.15 7.37 -9.94
N THR A 508 -1.19 6.05 -10.13
CA THR A 508 -2.36 5.26 -9.71
C THR A 508 -2.44 5.13 -8.19
N ARG A 509 -1.31 5.02 -7.49
CA ARG A 509 -1.28 5.07 -6.02
C ARG A 509 -1.78 6.42 -5.50
N SER A 510 -1.33 7.52 -6.09
CA SER A 510 -1.75 8.88 -5.72
C SER A 510 -3.26 9.10 -5.90
N LEU A 511 -3.85 8.60 -6.99
CA LEU A 511 -5.29 8.66 -7.22
C LEU A 511 -6.12 7.89 -6.18
N GLY A 512 -5.55 6.84 -5.57
CA GLY A 512 -6.22 6.04 -4.54
C GLY A 512 -5.93 6.49 -3.10
N GLU A 513 -5.09 7.51 -2.89
CA GLU A 513 -4.61 7.88 -1.56
C GLU A 513 -5.66 8.68 -0.77
N THR A 514 -6.11 8.11 0.34
CA THR A 514 -7.14 8.73 1.20
C THR A 514 -6.56 9.32 2.47
N GLY A 515 -5.78 8.56 3.25
CA GLY A 515 -5.44 8.90 4.64
C GLY A 515 -4.64 10.19 4.79
N ALA A 516 -3.54 10.30 4.04
CA ALA A 516 -2.72 11.52 4.10
C ALA A 516 -3.50 12.71 3.50
N THR A 517 -4.18 12.48 2.38
CA THR A 517 -4.94 13.50 1.64
C THR A 517 -6.05 14.11 2.48
N PHE A 518 -6.80 13.29 3.25
CA PHE A 518 -7.90 13.75 4.10
C PHE A 518 -7.47 14.82 5.11
N LEU A 519 -6.23 14.77 5.58
CA LEU A 519 -5.70 15.74 6.55
C LEU A 519 -5.25 17.05 5.94
N VAL A 520 -4.89 17.05 4.65
CA VAL A 520 -4.27 18.19 3.99
C VAL A 520 -5.14 18.84 2.92
N MET A 521 -6.29 18.24 2.60
CA MET A 521 -7.10 18.62 1.44
C MET A 521 -7.78 20.00 1.56
N GLY A 522 -8.05 20.49 2.77
CA GLY A 522 -8.82 21.72 2.95
C GLY A 522 -10.14 21.69 2.16
N SER A 523 -10.34 22.66 1.27
CA SER A 523 -11.48 22.71 0.34
C SER A 523 -11.31 21.89 -0.94
N ASP A 524 -10.08 21.51 -1.29
CA ASP A 524 -9.75 20.82 -2.54
C ASP A 524 -9.85 19.31 -2.34
N ILE A 525 -11.08 18.80 -2.31
CA ILE A 525 -11.37 17.40 -1.99
C ILE A 525 -11.02 16.50 -3.18
N THR A 526 -10.27 15.42 -2.98
CA THR A 526 -10.03 14.39 -4.02
C THR A 526 -11.13 13.30 -3.99
N ILE A 527 -11.21 12.46 -5.02
CA ILE A 527 -12.28 11.44 -5.13
C ILE A 527 -12.29 10.50 -3.90
N PRO A 528 -11.14 9.96 -3.40
CA PRO A 528 -11.19 9.02 -2.29
C PRO A 528 -11.73 9.63 -0.97
N PRO A 529 -11.27 10.80 -0.49
CA PRO A 529 -11.91 11.54 0.59
C PRO A 529 -13.36 11.95 0.34
N LEU A 530 -13.74 12.28 -0.91
CA LEU A 530 -15.13 12.59 -1.24
C LEU A 530 -16.04 11.39 -0.97
N VAL A 531 -15.60 10.17 -1.34
CA VAL A 531 -16.34 8.94 -1.01
C VAL A 531 -16.51 8.79 0.50
N VAL A 532 -15.47 9.04 1.30
CA VAL A 532 -15.57 9.02 2.77
C VAL A 532 -16.60 10.05 3.26
N ASN A 533 -16.54 11.29 2.79
CA ASN A 533 -17.48 12.35 3.16
C ASN A 533 -18.94 11.99 2.79
N MET A 534 -19.17 11.37 1.64
CA MET A 534 -20.50 10.91 1.23
C MET A 534 -21.03 9.80 2.16
N VAL A 535 -20.17 8.87 2.58
CA VAL A 535 -20.55 7.83 3.54
C VAL A 535 -20.86 8.43 4.91
N GLU A 536 -20.02 9.33 5.41
CA GLU A 536 -20.23 9.99 6.70
C GLU A 536 -21.48 10.87 6.72
N SER A 537 -21.83 11.47 5.57
CA SER A 537 -23.08 12.24 5.39
C SER A 537 -24.30 11.38 5.05
N LEU A 538 -24.16 10.04 5.07
CA LEU A 538 -25.22 9.07 4.74
C LEU A 538 -25.78 9.21 3.31
N ALA A 539 -25.02 9.82 2.41
CA ALA A 539 -25.33 9.91 0.98
C ALA A 539 -24.90 8.63 0.25
N PHE A 540 -25.44 7.48 0.66
CA PHE A 540 -25.02 6.16 0.14
C PHE A 540 -25.19 5.99 -1.37
N PRO A 541 -26.28 6.43 -2.03
CA PRO A 541 -26.40 6.40 -3.50
C PRO A 541 -25.31 7.22 -4.22
N ALA A 542 -24.96 8.40 -3.71
CA ALA A 542 -23.85 9.19 -4.26
C ALA A 542 -22.50 8.48 -4.04
N ALA A 543 -22.26 7.94 -2.84
CA ALA A 543 -21.07 7.16 -2.51
C ALA A 543 -20.95 5.90 -3.38
N LEU A 544 -22.07 5.25 -3.70
CA LEU A 544 -22.18 4.08 -4.56
C LEU A 544 -21.70 4.38 -5.98
N PHE A 545 -22.19 5.47 -6.56
CA PHE A 545 -21.74 5.91 -7.88
C PHE A 545 -20.28 6.35 -7.86
N ALA A 546 -19.87 7.18 -6.89
CA ALA A 546 -18.50 7.67 -6.79
C ALA A 546 -17.48 6.53 -6.58
N SER A 547 -17.81 5.53 -5.75
CA SER A 547 -16.98 4.34 -5.53
C SER A 547 -16.86 3.50 -6.80
N THR A 548 -17.98 3.29 -7.51
CA THR A 548 -17.99 2.57 -8.80
C THR A 548 -17.16 3.30 -9.85
N TYR A 549 -17.34 4.61 -9.98
CA TYR A 549 -16.55 5.46 -10.86
C TYR A 549 -15.05 5.34 -10.55
N LEU A 550 -14.67 5.46 -9.29
CA LEU A 550 -13.29 5.38 -8.82
C LEU A 550 -12.66 4.00 -9.07
N ILE A 551 -13.41 2.91 -8.83
CA ILE A 551 -12.96 1.53 -9.09
C ILE A 551 -12.78 1.26 -10.58
N ILE A 552 -13.75 1.68 -11.43
CA ILE A 552 -13.66 1.54 -12.88
C ILE A 552 -12.47 2.33 -13.41
N LEU A 553 -12.28 3.56 -12.93
CA LEU A 553 -11.15 4.39 -13.31
C LEU A 553 -9.81 3.69 -12.99
N ALA A 554 -9.66 3.15 -11.79
CA ALA A 554 -8.45 2.41 -11.41
C ALA A 554 -8.23 1.15 -12.26
N PHE A 555 -9.29 0.43 -12.60
CA PHE A 555 -9.22 -0.73 -13.48
C PHE A 555 -8.75 -0.34 -14.90
N VAL A 556 -9.29 0.73 -15.46
CA VAL A 556 -8.87 1.25 -16.77
C VAL A 556 -7.39 1.65 -16.76
N LEU A 557 -6.94 2.36 -15.72
CA LEU A 557 -5.53 2.74 -15.57
C LEU A 557 -4.61 1.53 -15.44
N LEU A 558 -5.03 0.49 -14.73
CA LEU A 558 -4.28 -0.76 -14.63
C LEU A 558 -4.23 -1.53 -15.97
N MET A 559 -5.30 -1.51 -16.76
CA MET A 559 -5.27 -2.07 -18.12
C MET A 559 -4.30 -1.30 -19.02
N LEU A 560 -4.29 0.03 -18.94
CA LEU A 560 -3.33 0.87 -19.65
C LEU A 560 -1.88 0.56 -19.22
N PHE A 561 -1.65 0.43 -17.91
CA PHE A 561 -0.38 0.01 -17.34
C PHE A 561 0.10 -1.32 -17.93
N ARG A 562 -0.76 -2.34 -17.92
CA ARG A 562 -0.41 -3.66 -18.39
C ARG A 562 -0.07 -3.64 -19.88
N LYS A 563 -0.87 -2.93 -20.69
CA LYS A 563 -0.62 -2.78 -22.13
C LYS A 563 0.72 -2.08 -22.41
N ALA A 564 1.12 -1.14 -21.56
CA ALA A 564 2.38 -0.41 -21.69
C ALA A 564 3.61 -1.24 -21.25
N THR A 565 3.44 -2.24 -20.38
CA THR A 565 4.55 -3.01 -19.77
C THR A 565 4.72 -4.42 -20.34
N THR A 566 3.71 -4.98 -21.02
CA THR A 566 3.75 -6.34 -21.60
C THR A 566 4.31 -6.42 -23.03
N ARG A 567 4.92 -5.33 -23.54
CA ARG A 567 5.69 -5.30 -24.80
C ARG A 567 7.10 -4.81 -24.53
#